data_AF-A0A952KG27-F1
#
_entry.id   AF-A0A952KG27-F1
#
_cell.length_a   1.000
_cell.length_b   1.000
_cell.length_c   1.000
_cell.angle_alpha   90.00
_cell.angle_beta   90.00
_cell.angle_gamma   90.00
#
_symmetry.space_group_name_H-M   'P 1'
#
loop_
_entity.id
_entity.type
_entity.pdbx_description
1 polymer ?
#
loop_
_entity_poly.entity_id
_entity_poly.type
_entity_poly.pdbx_seq_one_letter_code
_entity_poly.pdbx_strand_id
1 'polypeptide(L)'
;NGGLELGIDPVGEFSIYLQRRPEGTFDDPASFARGARIATFRRASLVVGTTVTGPDGSTTVPLVGTNVFSARLVESTPFDFAGGRHDVAEHLGQGVTQFGTAAGTPVSPTPTGFTLVVPFTGSAIALGR
;
A
#
# COMPACT_ATOMS: atom_id res chain seq x y z
N ASN A 1 -27.60 -7.19 9.03
CA ASN A 1 -26.73 -6.19 9.69
C ASN A 1 -25.29 -6.55 9.40
N GLY A 2 -24.79 -6.10 8.24
CA GLY A 2 -23.49 -6.54 7.70
C GLY A 2 -22.34 -6.10 8.60
N GLY A 3 -21.40 -7.02 8.81
CA GLY A 3 -20.22 -6.77 9.63
C GLY A 3 -19.30 -5.81 8.92
N LEU A 4 -19.02 -4.66 9.55
CA LEU A 4 -17.99 -3.73 9.16
C LEU A 4 -16.71 -4.11 9.91
N GLU A 5 -15.72 -4.62 9.19
CA GLU A 5 -14.37 -4.74 9.76
C GLU A 5 -13.67 -3.39 9.62
N LEU A 6 -12.85 -3.04 10.60
CA LEU A 6 -11.98 -1.88 10.57
C LEU A 6 -10.57 -2.38 10.87
N GLY A 7 -9.73 -2.43 9.84
CA GLY A 7 -8.29 -2.55 10.04
C GLY A 7 -7.77 -1.27 10.68
N ILE A 8 -6.88 -1.38 11.67
CA ILE A 8 -6.11 -0.25 12.16
C ILE A 8 -4.66 -0.70 12.19
N ASP A 9 -3.87 -0.26 11.20
CA ASP A 9 -2.44 -0.49 11.26
C ASP A 9 -1.84 0.39 12.36
N PRO A 10 -0.99 -0.17 13.26
CA PRO A 10 -0.38 0.58 14.33
C PRO A 10 0.54 1.67 13.78
N VAL A 11 0.66 2.77 14.53
CA VAL A 11 1.67 3.80 14.31
C VAL A 11 3.04 3.12 14.30
N GLY A 12 3.77 3.27 13.21
CA GLY A 12 5.03 2.57 12.99
C GLY A 12 5.82 3.14 11.82
N GLU A 13 7.07 2.70 11.73
CA GLU A 13 7.97 3.06 10.64
C GLU A 13 7.99 1.99 9.56
N PHE A 14 8.16 2.42 8.32
CA PHE A 14 8.47 1.54 7.19
C PHE A 14 9.52 2.21 6.32
N SER A 15 10.23 1.41 5.55
CA SER A 15 11.35 1.90 4.75
C SER A 15 11.24 1.46 3.30
N ILE A 16 11.81 2.26 2.42
CA ILE A 16 11.98 1.95 1.00
C ILE A 16 13.40 1.44 0.81
N TYR A 17 13.53 0.33 0.10
CA TYR A 17 14.79 -0.32 -0.21
C TYR A 17 15.01 -0.36 -1.71
N LEU A 18 16.17 0.11 -2.16
CA LEU A 18 16.60 0.01 -3.55
C LEU A 18 17.27 -1.34 -3.77
N GLN A 19 16.64 -2.16 -4.61
CA GLN A 19 17.28 -3.34 -5.18
C GLN A 19 17.77 -3.02 -6.59
N ARG A 20 19.08 -3.14 -6.83
CA ARG A 20 19.67 -2.89 -8.16
C ARG A 20 19.29 -3.96 -9.18
N ARG A 21 18.90 -5.12 -8.69
CA ARG A 21 18.24 -6.19 -9.46
C ARG A 21 16.97 -6.55 -8.71
N PRO A 22 15.81 -6.66 -9.38
CA PRO A 22 14.56 -6.94 -8.72
C PRO A 22 14.53 -8.39 -8.23
N GLU A 23 14.52 -8.59 -6.91
CA GLU A 23 14.47 -9.92 -6.26
C GLU A 23 13.31 -10.03 -5.25
N GLY A 24 12.49 -8.99 -5.11
CA GLY A 24 11.32 -8.97 -4.23
C GLY A 24 10.19 -9.87 -4.74
N THR A 25 9.61 -10.66 -3.86
CA THR A 25 8.44 -11.51 -4.12
C THR A 25 7.42 -11.39 -2.99
N PHE A 26 6.13 -11.44 -3.33
CA PHE A 26 5.05 -11.43 -2.35
C PHE A 26 4.98 -12.71 -1.51
N ASP A 27 5.58 -13.82 -1.97
CA ASP A 27 5.68 -15.07 -1.21
C ASP A 27 6.66 -14.96 -0.02
N ASP A 28 7.61 -14.04 -0.10
CA ASP A 28 8.55 -13.70 0.98
C ASP A 28 8.62 -12.17 1.13
N PRO A 29 7.73 -11.54 1.91
CA PRO A 29 7.72 -10.09 2.06
C PRO A 29 9.04 -9.48 2.56
N ALA A 30 9.85 -10.24 3.31
CA ALA A 30 11.16 -9.77 3.76
C ALA A 30 12.15 -9.61 2.60
N SER A 31 11.91 -10.29 1.48
CA SER A 31 12.74 -10.18 0.27
C SER A 31 12.78 -8.76 -0.30
N PHE A 32 11.73 -7.96 -0.12
CA PHE A 32 11.70 -6.57 -0.56
C PHE A 32 12.75 -5.69 0.17
N ALA A 33 13.12 -6.05 1.39
CA ALA A 33 14.06 -5.29 2.23
C ALA A 33 15.53 -5.67 2.06
N ARG A 34 15.88 -6.58 1.14
CA ARG A 34 17.26 -7.06 0.94
C ARG A 34 18.21 -6.03 0.28
N GLY A 35 17.66 -4.93 -0.24
CA GLY A 35 18.41 -3.87 -0.91
C GLY A 35 19.02 -2.83 0.05
N ALA A 36 19.54 -1.75 -0.53
CA ALA A 36 19.99 -0.60 0.26
C ALA A 36 18.78 0.23 0.72
N ARG A 37 18.68 0.54 2.01
CA ARG A 37 17.64 1.44 2.52
C ARG A 37 17.87 2.86 1.97
N ILE A 38 16.89 3.44 1.30
CA ILE A 38 16.98 4.78 0.70
C ILE A 38 16.04 5.80 1.35
N ALA A 39 15.01 5.36 2.07
CA ALA A 39 14.13 6.23 2.84
C ALA A 39 13.47 5.50 4.00
N THR A 40 13.12 6.24 5.04
CA THR A 40 12.30 5.77 6.17
C THR A 40 11.14 6.74 6.36
N PHE A 41 9.94 6.20 6.51
CA PHE A 41 8.71 6.92 6.75
C PHE A 41 8.10 6.50 8.07
N ARG A 42 7.40 7.43 8.73
CA ARG A 42 6.59 7.16 9.92
C ARG A 42 5.13 7.41 9.58
N ARG A 43 4.29 6.39 9.77
CA ARG A 43 2.85 6.51 9.54
C ARG A 43 2.22 7.40 10.60
N ALA A 44 1.39 8.33 10.14
CA ALA A 44 0.62 9.24 10.98
C ALA A 44 -0.86 8.81 11.12
N SER A 45 -1.38 7.92 10.26
CA SER A 45 -2.83 7.60 10.23
C SER A 45 -3.21 6.22 9.64
N LEU A 46 -4.49 5.92 9.85
CA LEU A 46 -5.32 4.70 9.93
C LEU A 46 -5.75 4.08 8.58
N VAL A 47 -5.35 2.84 8.28
CA VAL A 47 -5.85 2.08 7.11
C VAL A 47 -7.30 1.61 7.32
N VAL A 48 -8.30 2.39 6.89
CA VAL A 48 -9.73 2.01 7.04
C VAL A 48 -10.17 1.03 5.95
N GLY A 49 -9.90 -0.26 6.13
CA GLY A 49 -10.49 -1.30 5.28
C GLY A 49 -11.91 -1.62 5.74
N THR A 50 -12.94 -1.18 5.02
CA THR A 50 -14.33 -1.60 5.24
C THR A 50 -14.65 -2.86 4.42
N THR A 51 -15.25 -3.86 5.05
CA THR A 51 -15.94 -4.96 4.38
C THR A 51 -17.41 -4.86 4.76
N VAL A 52 -18.35 -5.18 3.86
CA VAL A 52 -19.78 -5.26 4.17
C VAL A 52 -20.30 -6.64 3.78
N THR A 53 -20.82 -7.41 4.73
CA THR A 53 -21.45 -8.71 4.47
C THR A 53 -22.66 -8.56 3.53
N GLY A 54 -22.78 -9.46 2.55
CA GLY A 54 -23.93 -9.50 1.64
C GLY A 54 -25.28 -9.63 2.36
N PRO A 55 -26.40 -9.24 1.71
CA PRO A 55 -27.71 -9.09 2.36
C PRO A 55 -28.34 -10.40 2.89
N ASP A 56 -27.86 -11.57 2.46
CA ASP A 56 -28.37 -12.89 2.87
C ASP A 56 -27.61 -13.52 4.05
N GLY A 57 -26.50 -12.91 4.51
CA GLY A 57 -25.71 -13.40 5.63
C GLY A 57 -25.00 -14.74 5.42
N SER A 58 -25.17 -15.39 4.26
CA SER A 58 -24.55 -16.68 3.94
C SER A 58 -23.26 -16.56 3.12
N THR A 59 -23.02 -15.39 2.53
CA THR A 59 -21.93 -15.19 1.58
C THR A 59 -21.19 -13.87 1.87
N THR A 60 -19.94 -13.96 2.33
CA THR A 60 -19.06 -12.79 2.44
C THR A 60 -18.64 -12.38 1.03
N VAL A 61 -19.37 -11.44 0.45
CA VAL A 61 -18.98 -10.82 -0.84
C VAL A 61 -18.14 -9.59 -0.51
N PRO A 62 -16.92 -9.45 -1.06
CA PRO A 62 -16.05 -8.31 -0.77
C PRO A 62 -16.64 -7.03 -1.36
N LEU A 63 -17.38 -6.25 -0.55
CA LEU A 63 -17.90 -4.94 -0.94
C LEU A 63 -17.05 -3.80 -0.36
N VAL A 64 -16.23 -3.22 -1.24
CA VAL A 64 -15.55 -1.91 -1.11
C VAL A 64 -14.61 -1.76 0.07
N GLY A 65 -13.33 -2.12 -0.14
CA GLY A 65 -12.24 -1.77 0.76
C GLY A 65 -11.67 -0.40 0.43
N THR A 66 -11.89 0.61 1.27
CA THR A 66 -11.12 1.85 1.22
C THR A 66 -9.78 1.64 1.94
N ASN A 67 -8.75 2.38 1.59
CA ASN A 67 -7.53 2.47 2.38
C ASN A 67 -7.06 3.91 2.26
N VAL A 68 -6.85 4.60 3.38
CA VAL A 68 -6.22 5.92 3.41
C VAL A 68 -5.11 5.87 4.44
N PHE A 69 -3.90 6.28 4.08
CA PHE A 69 -2.87 6.50 5.09
C PHE A 69 -2.00 7.68 4.72
N SER A 70 -1.47 8.32 5.75
CA SER A 70 -0.46 9.36 5.61
C SER A 70 0.81 8.92 6.30
N ALA A 71 1.95 9.20 5.70
CA ALA A 71 3.25 8.92 6.28
C ALA A 71 4.21 10.08 6.05
N ARG A 72 4.90 10.49 7.11
CA ARG A 72 5.94 11.52 7.08
C ARG A 72 7.28 10.87 6.73
N LEU A 73 8.05 11.49 5.84
CA LEU A 73 9.44 11.12 5.61
C LEU A 73 10.30 11.49 6.83
N VAL A 74 10.99 10.50 7.39
CA VAL A 74 11.86 10.63 8.57
C VAL A 74 13.31 10.74 8.16
N GLU A 75 13.72 9.93 7.19
CA GLU A 75 15.09 9.83 6.71
C GLU A 75 15.07 9.62 5.20
N SER A 76 16.00 10.24 4.48
CA SER A 76 16.25 9.96 3.07
C SER A 76 17.74 10.03 2.80
N THR A 77 18.22 9.12 1.95
CA THR A 77 19.63 9.05 1.55
C THR A 77 19.73 9.11 0.03
N PRO A 78 20.56 10.00 -0.55
CA PRO A 78 20.76 10.04 -1.99
C PRO A 78 21.31 8.71 -2.53
N PHE A 79 20.84 8.31 -3.72
CA PHE A 79 21.23 7.05 -4.37
C PHE A 79 21.36 7.21 -5.88
N ASP A 80 22.25 6.42 -6.48
CA ASP A 80 22.39 6.34 -7.93
C ASP A 80 21.49 5.25 -8.50
N PHE A 81 20.67 5.59 -9.49
CA PHE A 81 19.78 4.67 -10.19
C PHE A 81 19.52 5.13 -11.63
N ALA A 82 19.50 4.18 -12.57
CA ALA A 82 19.23 4.43 -13.99
C ALA A 82 20.07 5.57 -14.62
N GLY A 83 21.34 5.70 -14.19
CA GLY A 83 22.26 6.72 -14.72
C GLY A 83 22.09 8.12 -14.13
N GLY A 84 21.24 8.30 -13.11
CA GLY A 84 21.06 9.55 -12.38
C GLY A 84 21.20 9.38 -10.87
N ARG A 85 21.47 10.49 -10.18
CA ARG A 85 21.43 10.57 -8.71
C ARG A 85 20.08 11.09 -8.28
N HIS A 86 19.46 10.41 -7.33
CA HIS A 86 18.10 10.69 -6.85
C HIS A 86 18.07 10.76 -5.32
N ASP A 87 17.07 11.44 -4.78
CA ASP A 87 16.77 11.46 -3.35
C ASP A 87 15.24 11.44 -3.18
N VAL A 88 14.72 10.55 -2.33
CA VAL A 88 13.27 10.44 -2.09
C VAL A 88 12.67 11.75 -1.60
N ALA A 89 13.43 12.54 -0.81
CA ALA A 89 13.00 13.84 -0.32
C ALA A 89 12.83 14.88 -1.43
N GLU A 90 13.58 14.77 -2.54
CA GLU A 90 13.45 15.66 -3.69
C GLU A 90 12.18 15.38 -4.50
N HIS A 91 11.71 14.14 -4.51
CA HIS A 91 10.52 13.73 -5.25
C HIS A 91 9.23 13.82 -4.43
N LEU A 92 9.28 13.46 -3.14
CA LEU A 92 8.09 13.35 -2.28
C LEU A 92 7.99 14.43 -1.21
N GLY A 93 9.01 15.28 -1.04
CA GLY A 93 9.03 16.31 -0.01
C GLY A 93 9.02 15.71 1.40
N GLN A 94 8.09 16.15 2.24
CA GLN A 94 7.97 15.77 3.66
C GLN A 94 7.18 14.48 3.89
N GLY A 95 6.60 13.87 2.87
CA GLY A 95 5.84 12.64 3.05
C GLY A 95 4.83 12.36 1.93
N VAL A 96 3.89 11.47 2.22
CA VAL A 96 2.87 11.05 1.26
C VAL A 96 1.56 10.79 1.97
N THR A 97 0.45 11.12 1.32
CA THR A 97 -0.86 10.57 1.64
C THR A 97 -1.33 9.72 0.47
N GLN A 98 -1.62 8.45 0.72
CA GLN A 98 -2.18 7.53 -0.26
C GLN A 98 -3.63 7.23 0.11
N PHE A 99 -4.47 7.10 -0.90
CA PHE A 99 -5.83 6.64 -0.75
C PHE A 99 -6.23 5.72 -1.90
N GLY A 100 -7.13 4.77 -1.63
CA GLY A 100 -7.65 3.90 -2.67
C GLY A 100 -8.91 3.19 -2.25
N THR A 101 -9.55 2.55 -3.22
CA THR A 101 -10.83 1.88 -3.07
C THR A 101 -10.87 0.66 -3.99
N ALA A 102 -11.12 -0.51 -3.42
CA ALA A 102 -11.46 -1.72 -4.16
C ALA A 102 -12.93 -1.67 -4.61
N ALA A 103 -13.22 -2.19 -5.79
CA ALA A 103 -14.60 -2.37 -6.24
C ALA A 103 -15.30 -3.45 -5.40
N GLY A 104 -16.62 -3.33 -5.28
CA GLY A 104 -17.44 -4.29 -4.54
C GLY A 104 -17.84 -5.55 -5.32
N THR A 105 -17.48 -5.63 -6.59
CA THR A 105 -17.78 -6.76 -7.47
C THR A 105 -16.47 -7.39 -7.94
N PRO A 106 -16.25 -8.69 -7.70
CA PRO A 106 -15.09 -9.41 -8.24
C PRO A 106 -15.08 -9.49 -9.77
N VAL A 107 -13.90 -9.66 -10.34
CA VAL A 107 -13.75 -10.03 -11.75
C VAL A 107 -14.26 -11.45 -11.95
N SER A 108 -15.18 -11.64 -12.92
CA SER A 108 -15.75 -12.93 -13.28
C SER A 108 -15.58 -13.22 -14.78
N PRO A 109 -15.09 -14.42 -15.18
CA PRO A 109 -14.64 -15.50 -14.30
C PRO A 109 -13.35 -15.12 -13.55
N THR A 110 -13.13 -15.71 -12.37
CA THR A 110 -11.87 -15.53 -11.63
C THR A 110 -10.71 -16.08 -12.47
N PRO A 111 -9.64 -15.29 -12.71
CA PRO A 111 -8.47 -15.77 -13.43
C PRO A 111 -7.84 -17.00 -12.78
N THR A 112 -7.38 -17.96 -13.60
CA THR A 112 -6.72 -19.19 -13.14
C THR A 112 -5.55 -18.88 -12.20
N GLY A 113 -5.48 -19.57 -11.07
CA GLY A 113 -4.43 -19.39 -10.06
C GLY A 113 -4.74 -18.36 -8.98
N PHE A 114 -5.88 -17.64 -9.07
CA PHE A 114 -6.31 -16.68 -8.06
C PHE A 114 -7.57 -17.17 -7.34
N THR A 115 -7.65 -16.93 -6.03
CA THR A 115 -8.87 -17.23 -5.24
C THR A 115 -9.93 -16.13 -5.39
N LEU A 116 -9.48 -14.88 -5.57
CA LEU A 116 -10.33 -13.69 -5.70
C LEU A 116 -9.55 -12.60 -6.45
N VAL A 117 -10.22 -11.88 -7.35
CA VAL A 117 -9.66 -10.68 -7.99
C VAL A 117 -10.71 -9.58 -7.94
N VAL A 118 -10.35 -8.43 -7.37
CA VAL A 118 -11.20 -7.23 -7.32
C VAL A 118 -10.46 -6.07 -7.99
N PRO A 119 -11.13 -5.26 -8.83
CA PRO A 119 -10.56 -4.00 -9.31
C PRO A 119 -10.20 -3.09 -8.13
N PHE A 120 -9.08 -2.38 -8.22
CA PHE A 120 -8.65 -1.40 -7.23
C PHE A 120 -8.25 -0.11 -7.93
N THR A 121 -8.74 1.02 -7.44
CA THR A 121 -8.29 2.35 -7.86
C THR A 121 -7.68 3.08 -6.68
N GLY A 122 -6.62 3.83 -6.92
CA GLY A 122 -5.95 4.58 -5.87
C GLY A 122 -5.18 5.75 -6.43
N SER A 123 -4.86 6.68 -5.55
CA SER A 123 -4.02 7.82 -5.84
C SER A 123 -3.16 8.15 -4.63
N ALA A 124 -2.15 8.96 -4.85
CA ALA A 124 -1.27 9.45 -3.80
C ALA A 124 -0.92 10.90 -4.05
N ILE A 125 -0.78 11.65 -2.96
CA ILE A 125 -0.40 13.06 -2.94
C ILE A 125 0.91 13.15 -2.18
N ALA A 126 1.93 13.69 -2.83
CA ALA A 126 3.18 14.06 -2.17
C ALA A 126 2.92 15.26 -1.25
N LEU A 127 3.41 15.19 -0.02
CA LEU A 127 3.42 16.32 0.90
C LEU A 127 4.65 17.15 0.53
N GLY A 128 4.49 18.10 -0.38
CA GLY A 128 5.55 18.96 -0.90
C GLY A 128 6.33 19.72 0.18
N ARG A 129 7.34 20.49 -0.26
CA ARG A 129 8.19 21.29 0.63
C ARG A 129 7.42 22.36 1.38
#